data_AF-A0A4P7CRW8-F1
#
_entry.id   AF-A0A4P7CRW8-F1
#
_cell.length_a   1.000
_cell.length_b   1.000
_cell.length_c   1.000
_cell.angle_alpha   90.00
_cell.angle_beta   90.00
_cell.angle_gamma   90.00
#
_symmetry.space_group_name_H-M   'P 1'
#
loop_
_entity.id
_entity.type
_entity.pdbx_description
1 polymer ?
#
loop_
_entity_poly.entity_id
_entity_poly.type
_entity_poly.pdbx_seq_one_letter_code
_entity_poly.pdbx_strand_id
1 'polypeptide(L)'
;MLRKRRRGGLQRALVCLMMFGLPFAAKAEGPSSRYSFAVVANVVTEPGDETTLQRLIDAIGRDPQMSFVVYDGNLKGSRETCADRLYERRRTLLDASRVPLVFVPGQRDWGTCGTAGAGGYDPVERLDFLRQDFFADANSLGQFPLTLTRESEVSRFRPYRENARWQLGDTVFIALNVPDGNNHFLNAGGRNGEFEDRVIADGFWLEHAAEFARRRNARAIVIFMQGNAMPEDYERPDRFAWLRFRRTPRDGYAELRRSLVKLAETFRGPVVLVHPDNVKLTRGFAIDQPLRNDKGIRIANVTRIEFSLRDPLTQWLQIDADMARRTPLRVSVHDVPRHLPLLPPPLPPLLPGGSGEPVLPAMPEVSSMPDVTEIPGMQQAPDVNNASGTNPMGGMAAPGGASTGKAAPAWPAQGSGPQTGSGAPQTILPPTQP
;
A
#
# COMPACT_ATOMS: atom_id res chain seq x y z
N MET A 1 109.36 -16.81 25.08
CA MET A 1 109.15 -15.69 24.11
C MET A 1 107.67 -15.32 24.06
N LEU A 2 107.38 -14.03 24.24
CA LEU A 2 106.23 -13.24 23.78
C LEU A 2 104.76 -13.75 23.81
N ARG A 3 103.95 -13.07 24.65
CA ARG A 3 102.75 -12.24 24.32
C ARG A 3 101.56 -12.82 23.50
N LYS A 4 100.36 -12.79 24.11
CA LYS A 4 99.07 -12.12 23.70
C LYS A 4 97.89 -12.85 24.38
N ARG A 5 97.09 -12.31 25.31
CA ARG A 5 96.11 -11.20 25.31
C ARG A 5 94.92 -11.37 24.33
N ARG A 6 93.71 -11.60 24.89
CA ARG A 6 92.34 -11.06 24.59
C ARG A 6 91.27 -12.16 24.78
N ARG A 7 90.29 -12.06 25.69
CA ARG A 7 89.16 -11.11 25.92
C ARG A 7 88.00 -11.23 24.91
N GLY A 8 86.80 -11.43 25.46
CA GLY A 8 85.49 -11.02 24.90
C GLY A 8 84.64 -12.20 24.40
N GLY A 9 83.35 -12.34 24.74
CA GLY A 9 82.45 -11.43 25.42
C GLY A 9 81.18 -12.14 25.91
N LEU A 10 80.68 -11.63 27.03
CA LEU A 10 79.42 -11.97 27.68
C LEU A 10 78.28 -11.34 26.86
N GLN A 11 77.44 -12.13 26.19
CA GLN A 11 76.23 -11.63 25.56
C GLN A 11 75.12 -11.51 26.61
N ARG A 12 74.75 -10.26 26.91
CA ARG A 12 73.55 -9.89 27.68
C ARG A 12 72.32 -10.16 26.81
N ALA A 13 71.46 -11.08 27.23
CA ALA A 13 70.13 -11.25 26.66
C ALA A 13 69.20 -10.16 27.21
N LEU A 14 68.71 -9.29 26.33
CA LEU A 14 67.71 -8.27 26.61
C LEU A 14 66.32 -8.92 26.44
N VAL A 15 65.58 -9.11 27.53
CA VAL A 15 64.18 -9.56 27.49
C VAL A 15 63.30 -8.32 27.32
N CYS A 16 62.80 -8.09 26.09
CA CYS A 16 61.74 -7.12 25.83
C CYS A 16 60.40 -7.71 26.26
N LEU A 17 59.84 -7.18 27.36
CA LEU A 17 58.49 -7.46 27.82
C LEU A 17 57.49 -6.69 26.93
N MET A 18 56.96 -7.32 25.87
CA MET A 18 55.82 -6.76 25.13
C MET A 18 54.56 -6.89 25.98
N MET A 19 54.08 -5.76 26.52
CA MET A 19 52.71 -5.64 27.02
C MET A 19 51.75 -5.75 25.82
N PHE A 20 51.15 -6.93 25.64
CA PHE A 20 49.98 -7.10 24.78
C PHE A 20 48.79 -6.37 25.43
N GLY A 21 48.41 -5.23 24.85
CA GLY A 21 47.14 -4.59 25.15
C GLY A 21 45.99 -5.50 24.78
N LEU A 22 45.19 -5.88 25.77
CA LEU A 22 43.90 -6.56 25.55
C LEU A 22 43.00 -5.60 24.75
N PRO A 23 42.51 -5.97 23.56
CA PRO A 23 41.49 -5.18 22.91
C PRO A 23 40.23 -5.22 23.78
N PHE A 24 39.77 -4.06 24.23
CA PHE A 24 38.41 -3.88 24.71
C PHE A 24 37.49 -4.29 23.56
N ALA A 25 36.98 -5.51 23.59
CA ALA A 25 35.87 -5.92 22.76
C ALA A 25 34.68 -5.04 23.16
N ALA A 26 34.40 -4.02 22.35
CA ALA A 26 33.10 -3.35 22.39
C ALA A 26 32.04 -4.46 22.27
N LYS A 27 31.23 -4.62 23.32
CA LYS A 27 30.03 -5.46 23.22
C LYS A 27 29.24 -4.92 22.04
N ALA A 28 29.10 -5.71 20.99
CA ALA A 28 28.07 -5.47 19.99
C ALA A 28 26.76 -5.35 20.75
N GLU A 29 26.18 -4.16 20.72
CA GLU A 29 24.85 -3.91 21.27
C GLU A 29 23.91 -4.77 20.42
N GLY A 30 23.43 -5.86 21.02
CA GLY A 30 22.47 -6.75 20.36
C GLY A 30 21.26 -5.94 19.89
N PRO A 31 20.52 -6.41 18.88
CA PRO A 31 19.34 -5.70 18.39
C PRO A 31 18.46 -5.27 19.56
N SER A 32 18.03 -4.01 19.56
CA SER A 32 17.24 -3.47 20.65
C SER A 32 16.01 -4.36 20.84
N SER A 33 15.96 -5.06 21.98
CA SER A 33 14.83 -5.92 22.35
C SER A 33 13.55 -5.13 22.60
N ARG A 34 13.66 -3.79 22.58
CA ARG A 34 12.61 -2.82 22.79
C ARG A 34 12.49 -1.89 21.60
N TYR A 35 11.27 -1.72 21.12
CA TYR A 35 10.89 -0.77 20.09
C TYR A 35 9.38 -0.56 20.16
N SER A 36 8.91 0.54 19.59
CA SER A 36 7.48 0.83 19.49
C SER A 36 7.12 1.16 18.05
N PHE A 37 5.90 0.83 17.65
CA PHE A 37 5.36 1.21 16.35
C PHE A 37 3.90 1.63 16.48
N ALA A 38 3.47 2.49 15.56
CA ALA A 38 2.11 2.98 15.50
C ALA A 38 1.33 2.29 14.39
N VAL A 39 0.05 2.07 14.60
CA VAL A 39 -0.91 1.59 13.61
C VAL A 39 -2.06 2.59 13.53
N VAL A 40 -2.34 3.05 12.32
CA VAL A 40 -3.45 3.95 11.98
C VAL A 40 -4.21 3.35 10.81
N ALA A 41 -5.52 3.59 10.74
CA ALA A 41 -6.35 3.11 9.64
C ALA A 41 -7.58 4.00 9.53
N ASN A 42 -8.19 4.07 8.34
CA ASN A 42 -9.45 4.80 8.13
C ASN A 42 -9.40 6.28 8.56
N VAL A 43 -8.21 6.90 8.56
CA VAL A 43 -8.05 8.29 9.05
C VAL A 43 -8.76 9.25 8.11
N VAL A 44 -8.65 9.03 6.80
CA VAL A 44 -9.25 9.91 5.80
C VAL A 44 -10.62 9.38 5.41
N THR A 45 -11.63 10.21 5.61
CA THR A 45 -13.01 9.94 5.18
C THR A 45 -13.53 10.99 4.21
N GLU A 46 -12.91 12.17 4.18
CA GLU A 46 -13.22 13.27 3.27
C GLU A 46 -11.98 14.15 2.97
N PRO A 47 -12.06 15.06 1.98
CA PRO A 47 -10.93 15.95 1.65
C PRO A 47 -10.44 16.81 2.82
N GLY A 48 -11.33 17.21 3.74
CA GLY A 48 -10.99 18.02 4.91
C GLY A 48 -10.02 17.33 5.89
N ASP A 49 -9.93 16.00 5.86
CA ASP A 49 -9.12 15.21 6.78
C ASP A 49 -7.61 15.23 6.46
N GLU A 50 -7.19 15.79 5.31
CA GLU A 50 -5.77 15.83 4.88
C GLU A 50 -4.87 16.50 5.92
N THR A 51 -5.30 17.64 6.46
CA THR A 51 -4.53 18.38 7.47
C THR A 51 -4.43 17.57 8.77
N THR A 52 -5.48 16.82 9.09
CA THR A 52 -5.54 16.01 10.30
C THR A 52 -4.64 14.78 10.18
N LEU A 53 -4.64 14.11 9.01
CA LEU A 53 -3.69 13.05 8.70
C LEU A 53 -2.25 13.53 8.83
N GLN A 54 -1.93 14.70 8.27
CA GLN A 54 -0.58 15.28 8.39
C GLN A 54 -0.19 15.49 9.87
N ARG A 55 -1.09 16.08 10.68
CA ARG A 55 -0.86 16.27 12.12
C ARG A 55 -0.65 14.96 12.86
N LEU A 56 -1.42 13.93 12.53
CA LEU A 56 -1.34 12.61 13.15
C LEU A 56 0.02 11.96 12.88
N ILE A 57 0.44 11.89 11.61
CA ILE A 57 1.73 11.33 11.22
C ILE A 57 2.89 12.14 11.81
N ASP A 58 2.78 13.48 11.81
CA ASP A 58 3.78 14.37 12.41
C ASP A 58 3.89 14.17 13.94
N ALA A 59 2.77 13.92 14.63
CA ALA A 59 2.76 13.66 16.06
C ALA A 59 3.51 12.38 16.39
N ILE A 60 3.21 11.30 15.66
CA ILE A 60 3.84 10.00 15.81
C ILE A 60 5.34 10.12 15.52
N GLY A 61 5.71 10.76 14.42
CA GLY A 61 7.11 10.92 13.99
C GLY A 61 7.96 11.84 14.87
N ARG A 62 7.39 12.53 15.87
CA ARG A 62 8.14 13.32 16.86
C ARG A 62 8.49 12.52 18.11
N ASP A 63 7.86 11.39 18.35
CA ASP A 63 8.20 10.52 19.46
C ASP A 63 9.47 9.70 19.09
N PRO A 64 10.60 9.90 19.80
CA PRO A 64 11.85 9.21 19.50
C PRO A 64 11.82 7.70 19.76
N GLN A 65 10.76 7.15 20.37
CA GLN A 65 10.58 5.71 20.55
C GLN A 65 9.91 5.04 19.34
N MET A 66 9.31 5.82 18.43
CA MET A 66 8.62 5.28 17.25
C MET A 66 9.61 4.82 16.20
N SER A 67 9.58 3.53 15.90
CA SER A 67 10.45 2.91 14.90
C SER A 67 9.85 2.94 13.49
N PHE A 68 8.53 2.86 13.37
CA PHE A 68 7.79 2.98 12.11
C PHE A 68 6.28 3.18 12.37
N VAL A 69 5.56 3.54 11.31
CA VAL A 69 4.09 3.60 11.25
C VAL A 69 3.56 2.60 10.25
N VAL A 70 2.44 1.95 10.56
CA VAL A 70 1.63 1.21 9.59
C VAL A 70 0.33 1.97 9.34
N TYR A 71 0.09 2.33 8.08
CA TYR A 71 -1.20 2.83 7.63
C TYR A 71 -2.00 1.64 7.06
N ASP A 72 -2.88 1.07 7.87
CA ASP A 72 -3.64 -0.16 7.60
C ASP A 72 -4.96 0.12 6.88
N GLY A 73 -4.81 0.65 5.67
CA GLY A 73 -5.86 0.73 4.67
C GLY A 73 -6.83 1.89 4.78
N ASN A 74 -7.56 2.05 3.67
CA ASN A 74 -8.53 3.08 3.39
C ASN A 74 -7.96 4.50 3.50
N LEU A 75 -7.04 4.83 2.58
CA LEU A 75 -6.50 6.17 2.36
C LEU A 75 -7.53 7.18 1.88
N LYS A 76 -8.73 6.72 1.56
CA LYS A 76 -9.84 7.57 1.14
C LYS A 76 -11.18 7.14 1.74
N GLY A 77 -12.11 8.10 1.70
CA GLY A 77 -13.52 7.89 2.02
C GLY A 77 -14.24 6.97 1.04
N SER A 78 -15.43 6.52 1.44
CA SER A 78 -16.30 5.66 0.62
C SER A 78 -16.93 6.40 -0.57
N ARG A 79 -17.00 7.74 -0.50
CA ARG A 79 -17.55 8.62 -1.55
C ARG A 79 -16.50 9.44 -2.29
N GLU A 80 -15.23 9.25 -1.96
CA GLU A 80 -14.15 9.85 -2.73
C GLU A 80 -13.85 8.96 -3.95
N THR A 81 -13.68 9.62 -5.10
CA THR A 81 -13.39 8.96 -6.37
C THR A 81 -12.02 8.29 -6.36
N CYS A 82 -11.86 7.14 -6.99
CA CYS A 82 -10.56 6.46 -7.14
C CYS A 82 -9.66 7.08 -8.23
N ALA A 83 -9.64 8.40 -8.36
CA ALA A 83 -8.84 9.11 -9.35
C ALA A 83 -7.36 9.18 -8.94
N ASP A 84 -6.44 9.07 -9.90
CA ASP A 84 -4.97 9.03 -9.68
C ASP A 84 -4.49 10.18 -8.79
N ARG A 85 -4.93 11.41 -9.08
CA ARG A 85 -4.58 12.63 -8.33
C ARG A 85 -4.96 12.58 -6.84
N LEU A 86 -5.98 11.79 -6.48
CA LEU A 86 -6.31 11.59 -5.06
C LEU A 86 -5.20 10.78 -4.40
N TYR A 87 -4.86 9.63 -4.98
CA TYR A 87 -3.81 8.75 -4.47
C TYR A 87 -2.44 9.43 -4.40
N GLU A 88 -2.02 10.12 -5.47
CA GLU A 88 -0.76 10.88 -5.51
C GLU A 88 -0.67 11.92 -4.38
N ARG A 89 -1.79 12.62 -4.12
CA ARG A 89 -1.87 13.61 -3.05
C ARG A 89 -1.79 12.96 -1.67
N ARG A 90 -2.50 11.85 -1.45
CA ARG A 90 -2.46 11.11 -0.18
C ARG A 90 -1.09 10.46 0.05
N ARG A 91 -0.45 9.95 -1.01
CA ARG A 91 0.92 9.45 -0.99
C ARG A 91 1.89 10.52 -0.52
N THR A 92 1.80 11.74 -1.06
CA THR A 92 2.63 12.87 -0.64
C THR A 92 2.56 13.13 0.87
N LEU A 93 1.37 13.00 1.48
CA LEU A 93 1.19 13.15 2.93
C LEU A 93 1.89 12.02 3.71
N LEU A 94 1.80 10.79 3.22
CA LEU A 94 2.47 9.65 3.85
C LEU A 94 4.00 9.72 3.71
N ASP A 95 4.51 10.17 2.56
CA ASP A 95 5.94 10.35 2.30
C ASP A 95 6.56 11.45 3.16
N ALA A 96 5.76 12.38 3.68
CA ALA A 96 6.21 13.38 4.65
C ALA A 96 6.49 12.80 6.05
N SER A 97 6.15 11.52 6.32
CA SER A 97 6.41 10.87 7.60
C SER A 97 7.88 10.92 7.99
N ARG A 98 8.18 11.33 9.23
CA ARG A 98 9.55 11.39 9.76
C ARG A 98 10.15 10.02 10.09
N VAL A 99 9.31 9.05 10.35
CA VAL A 99 9.69 7.65 10.59
C VAL A 99 9.23 6.82 9.38
N PRO A 100 9.83 5.64 9.12
CA PRO A 100 9.38 4.77 8.05
C PRO A 100 7.87 4.52 8.13
N LEU A 101 7.17 4.57 7.01
CA LEU A 101 5.73 4.33 6.94
C LEU A 101 5.43 3.20 5.94
N VAL A 102 4.78 2.15 6.42
CA VAL A 102 4.32 1.03 5.59
C VAL A 102 2.82 1.19 5.35
N PHE A 103 2.43 1.29 4.09
CA PHE A 103 1.03 1.32 3.69
C PHE A 103 0.54 -0.09 3.36
N VAL A 104 -0.61 -0.49 3.91
CA VAL A 104 -1.33 -1.73 3.59
C VAL A 104 -2.64 -1.34 2.90
N PRO A 105 -2.94 -1.84 1.70
CA PRO A 105 -4.13 -1.43 0.98
C PRO A 105 -5.40 -2.00 1.64
N GLY A 106 -6.45 -1.17 1.66
CA GLY A 106 -7.77 -1.52 2.16
C GLY A 106 -8.83 -1.67 1.07
N GLN A 107 -10.03 -2.08 1.48
CA GLN A 107 -11.20 -2.26 0.62
C GLN A 107 -11.55 -0.98 -0.15
N ARG A 108 -11.49 0.19 0.49
CA ARG A 108 -11.83 1.45 -0.16
C ARG A 108 -10.77 1.92 -1.13
N ASP A 109 -9.54 1.43 -1.00
CA ASP A 109 -8.43 1.87 -1.85
C ASP A 109 -8.52 1.27 -3.26
N TRP A 110 -9.17 0.12 -3.43
CA TRP A 110 -9.34 -0.51 -4.74
C TRP A 110 -10.64 -1.32 -4.86
N GLY A 111 -10.96 -2.17 -3.88
CA GLY A 111 -12.07 -3.12 -3.94
C GLY A 111 -13.47 -2.51 -4.14
N THR A 112 -13.75 -1.32 -3.59
CA THR A 112 -15.04 -0.63 -3.76
C THR A 112 -15.03 0.47 -4.84
N CYS A 113 -13.97 0.54 -5.65
CA CYS A 113 -13.85 1.58 -6.68
C CYS A 113 -14.91 1.50 -7.79
N GLY A 114 -15.49 0.31 -8.01
CA GLY A 114 -16.59 0.11 -8.95
C GLY A 114 -17.93 0.69 -8.50
N THR A 115 -18.05 1.20 -7.27
CA THR A 115 -19.27 1.85 -6.82
C THR A 115 -19.46 3.21 -7.49
N ALA A 116 -20.71 3.62 -7.75
CA ALA A 116 -21.01 4.90 -8.39
C ALA A 116 -20.43 6.09 -7.60
N GLY A 117 -20.48 6.03 -6.26
CA GLY A 117 -19.90 7.06 -5.39
C GLY A 117 -18.37 7.13 -5.42
N ALA A 118 -17.69 6.07 -5.87
CA ALA A 118 -16.23 6.03 -6.01
C ALA A 118 -15.76 6.30 -7.46
N GLY A 119 -16.67 6.67 -8.37
CA GLY A 119 -16.38 7.00 -9.76
C GLY A 119 -16.52 5.84 -10.74
N GLY A 120 -16.89 4.63 -10.28
CA GLY A 120 -17.16 3.48 -11.17
C GLY A 120 -15.91 2.93 -11.87
N TYR A 121 -14.74 3.02 -11.24
CA TYR A 121 -13.48 2.47 -11.78
C TYR A 121 -13.46 0.95 -11.66
N ASP A 122 -12.66 0.28 -12.49
CA ASP A 122 -12.42 -1.15 -12.35
C ASP A 122 -11.54 -1.43 -11.10
N PRO A 123 -11.97 -2.27 -10.14
CA PRO A 123 -11.20 -2.54 -8.93
C PRO A 123 -9.80 -3.13 -9.17
N VAL A 124 -9.66 -4.01 -10.17
CA VAL A 124 -8.39 -4.70 -10.45
C VAL A 124 -7.40 -3.72 -11.07
N GLU A 125 -7.87 -2.89 -11.99
CA GLU A 125 -7.08 -1.80 -12.57
C GLU A 125 -6.64 -0.79 -11.49
N ARG A 126 -7.50 -0.46 -10.52
CA ARG A 126 -7.12 0.38 -9.38
C ARG A 126 -6.11 -0.28 -8.45
N LEU A 127 -6.19 -1.59 -8.23
CA LEU A 127 -5.16 -2.32 -7.49
C LEU A 127 -3.82 -2.29 -8.23
N ASP A 128 -3.82 -2.42 -9.56
CA ASP A 128 -2.62 -2.30 -10.39
C ASP A 128 -2.03 -0.88 -10.36
N PHE A 129 -2.86 0.16 -10.32
CA PHE A 129 -2.41 1.52 -10.08
C PHE A 129 -1.69 1.65 -8.73
N LEU A 130 -2.27 1.11 -7.63
CA LEU A 130 -1.61 1.12 -6.32
C LEU A 130 -0.27 0.35 -6.33
N ARG A 131 -0.17 -0.76 -7.08
CA ARG A 131 1.07 -1.52 -7.26
C ARG A 131 2.17 -0.73 -7.95
N GLN A 132 1.80 0.14 -8.88
CA GLN A 132 2.73 1.00 -9.60
C GLN A 132 3.09 2.24 -8.78
N ASP A 133 2.14 2.81 -8.05
CA ASP A 133 2.37 4.03 -7.29
C ASP A 133 3.01 3.70 -5.93
N PHE A 134 2.31 3.01 -5.04
CA PHE A 134 2.77 2.77 -3.66
C PHE A 134 3.78 1.63 -3.51
N PHE A 135 3.77 0.66 -4.43
CA PHE A 135 4.49 -0.62 -4.23
C PHE A 135 5.55 -0.90 -5.30
N ALA A 136 6.01 0.12 -6.03
CA ALA A 136 7.03 -0.04 -7.07
C ALA A 136 8.37 -0.55 -6.54
N ASP A 137 8.82 -0.01 -5.40
CA ASP A 137 10.17 -0.20 -4.88
C ASP A 137 10.19 -1.02 -3.59
N ALA A 138 11.33 -1.62 -3.27
CA ALA A 138 11.57 -2.36 -2.03
C ALA A 138 11.72 -1.46 -0.78
N ASN A 139 11.38 -0.18 -0.87
CA ASN A 139 11.44 0.76 0.25
C ASN A 139 10.04 1.06 0.78
N SER A 140 9.92 1.30 2.08
CA SER A 140 8.72 1.90 2.67
C SER A 140 8.56 3.36 2.25
N LEU A 141 7.44 3.98 2.60
CA LEU A 141 7.25 5.43 2.50
C LEU A 141 7.96 6.15 3.66
N GLY A 142 7.97 7.48 3.59
CA GLY A 142 8.53 8.38 4.61
C GLY A 142 9.94 8.88 4.27
N GLN A 143 10.42 9.84 5.04
CA GLN A 143 11.71 10.52 4.83
C GLN A 143 12.93 9.62 5.09
N PHE A 144 12.76 8.60 5.94
CA PHE A 144 13.79 7.62 6.27
C PHE A 144 13.21 6.21 6.08
N PRO A 145 13.11 5.73 4.83
CA PRO A 145 12.42 4.50 4.54
C PRO A 145 13.21 3.28 5.01
N LEU A 146 12.51 2.22 5.42
CA LEU A 146 13.10 0.92 5.69
C LEU A 146 12.98 0.02 4.46
N THR A 147 13.91 -0.93 4.34
CA THR A 147 13.88 -1.93 3.26
C THR A 147 12.88 -3.03 3.56
N LEU A 148 11.99 -3.27 2.63
CA LEU A 148 10.95 -4.30 2.61
C LEU A 148 11.37 -5.42 1.66
N THR A 149 11.20 -6.68 2.08
CA THR A 149 11.15 -7.81 1.15
C THR A 149 9.73 -7.93 0.62
N ARG A 150 9.55 -7.92 -0.70
CA ARG A 150 8.23 -8.05 -1.32
C ARG A 150 7.96 -9.46 -1.81
N GLU A 151 6.69 -9.85 -1.81
CA GLU A 151 6.29 -11.14 -2.40
C GLU A 151 6.66 -11.22 -3.89
N SER A 152 6.61 -10.09 -4.59
CA SER A 152 7.00 -9.97 -6.01
C SER A 152 8.44 -10.36 -6.34
N GLU A 153 9.32 -10.51 -5.35
CA GLU A 153 10.67 -11.08 -5.57
C GLU A 153 10.61 -12.57 -5.94
N VAL A 154 9.54 -13.27 -5.57
CA VAL A 154 9.29 -14.65 -5.97
C VAL A 154 8.77 -14.65 -7.40
N SER A 155 9.48 -15.35 -8.30
CA SER A 155 9.22 -15.31 -9.74
C SER A 155 7.77 -15.60 -10.15
N ARG A 156 7.10 -16.52 -9.44
CA ARG A 156 5.69 -16.89 -9.64
C ARG A 156 4.70 -15.79 -9.20
N PHE A 157 5.08 -14.96 -8.23
CA PHE A 157 4.21 -13.97 -7.59
C PHE A 157 4.64 -12.52 -7.90
N ARG A 158 5.39 -12.30 -8.98
CA ARG A 158 5.79 -10.97 -9.47
C ARG A 158 4.68 -9.90 -9.51
N PRO A 159 3.41 -10.23 -9.83
CA PRO A 159 2.32 -9.25 -9.79
C PRO A 159 1.94 -8.75 -8.39
N TYR A 160 2.22 -9.51 -7.33
CA TYR A 160 1.78 -9.23 -5.95
C TYR A 160 2.82 -8.40 -5.20
N ARG A 161 2.90 -7.11 -5.53
CA ARG A 161 3.88 -6.18 -4.95
C ARG A 161 3.43 -5.60 -3.61
N GLU A 162 2.13 -5.60 -3.37
CA GLU A 162 1.50 -5.03 -2.19
C GLU A 162 1.79 -5.80 -0.91
N ASN A 163 2.12 -7.09 -1.03
CA ASN A 163 2.52 -7.93 0.09
C ASN A 163 4.01 -7.75 0.40
N ALA A 164 4.30 -7.47 1.67
CA ALA A 164 5.66 -7.16 2.12
C ALA A 164 5.98 -7.80 3.47
N ARG A 165 7.28 -7.94 3.75
CA ARG A 165 7.82 -8.44 5.01
C ARG A 165 9.07 -7.66 5.38
N TRP A 166 9.22 -7.36 6.66
CA TRP A 166 10.45 -6.80 7.22
C TRP A 166 10.72 -7.39 8.60
N GLN A 167 11.91 -7.14 9.13
CA GLN A 167 12.30 -7.60 10.45
C GLN A 167 12.84 -6.41 11.25
N LEU A 168 12.33 -6.26 12.48
CA LEU A 168 12.88 -5.33 13.47
C LEU A 168 13.15 -6.10 14.76
N GLY A 169 14.41 -6.09 15.19
CA GLY A 169 14.88 -6.98 16.25
C GLY A 169 14.55 -8.45 15.98
N ASP A 170 13.96 -9.11 16.97
CA ASP A 170 13.55 -10.52 16.87
C ASP A 170 12.11 -10.70 16.37
N THR A 171 11.52 -9.71 15.68
CA THR A 171 10.12 -9.78 15.22
C THR A 171 10.04 -9.62 13.72
N VAL A 172 9.28 -10.52 13.10
CA VAL A 172 8.99 -10.50 11.67
C VAL A 172 7.61 -9.86 11.48
N PHE A 173 7.56 -8.84 10.64
CA PHE A 173 6.34 -8.12 10.31
C PHE A 173 5.91 -8.46 8.90
N ILE A 174 4.60 -8.54 8.67
CA ILE A 174 4.00 -8.92 7.39
C ILE A 174 2.88 -7.93 7.10
N ALA A 175 2.92 -7.28 5.95
CA ALA A 175 1.82 -6.53 5.37
C ALA A 175 1.14 -7.41 4.32
N LEU A 176 -0.18 -7.54 4.40
CA LEU A 176 -0.95 -8.42 3.53
C LEU A 176 -2.18 -7.70 2.96
N ASN A 177 -2.36 -7.75 1.64
CA ASN A 177 -3.55 -7.25 0.97
C ASN A 177 -4.71 -8.23 1.14
N VAL A 178 -5.35 -8.15 2.30
CA VAL A 178 -6.62 -8.80 2.60
C VAL A 178 -7.60 -7.69 2.97
N PRO A 179 -8.37 -7.17 2.00
CA PRO A 179 -9.31 -6.10 2.27
C PRO A 179 -10.50 -6.57 3.13
N ASP A 180 -11.15 -5.62 3.79
CA ASP A 180 -12.49 -5.83 4.34
C ASP A 180 -13.53 -6.07 3.24
N GLY A 181 -14.74 -6.49 3.60
CA GLY A 181 -15.81 -6.78 2.66
C GLY A 181 -15.64 -8.14 1.97
N ASN A 182 -15.45 -9.18 2.77
CA ASN A 182 -15.34 -10.58 2.32
C ASN A 182 -14.14 -10.83 1.39
N ASN A 183 -13.02 -10.15 1.66
CA ASN A 183 -11.76 -10.32 0.94
C ASN A 183 -11.89 -10.08 -0.57
N HIS A 184 -12.83 -9.22 -1.00
CA HIS A 184 -13.18 -9.00 -2.42
C HIS A 184 -13.67 -10.28 -3.16
N PHE A 185 -14.22 -11.26 -2.44
CA PHE A 185 -14.88 -12.40 -3.08
C PHE A 185 -16.19 -11.97 -3.77
N LEU A 186 -16.32 -12.20 -5.07
CA LEU A 186 -17.53 -11.89 -5.82
C LEU A 186 -18.41 -13.13 -6.00
N ASN A 187 -19.69 -13.00 -5.64
CA ASN A 187 -20.69 -14.04 -5.86
C ASN A 187 -21.30 -13.91 -7.27
N ALA A 188 -20.47 -14.02 -8.30
CA ALA A 188 -20.86 -13.92 -9.71
C ALA A 188 -20.70 -15.26 -10.44
N GLY A 189 -21.43 -15.46 -11.55
CA GLY A 189 -21.44 -16.70 -12.34
C GLY A 189 -20.17 -16.97 -13.16
N GLY A 190 -19.01 -16.46 -12.74
CA GLY A 190 -17.73 -16.57 -13.46
C GLY A 190 -16.55 -16.77 -12.51
N ARG A 191 -15.34 -16.83 -13.07
CA ARG A 191 -14.11 -17.01 -12.28
C ARG A 191 -13.81 -15.76 -11.46
N ASN A 192 -13.47 -15.94 -10.19
CA ASN A 192 -12.98 -14.88 -9.32
C ASN A 192 -11.46 -14.73 -9.46
N GLY A 193 -10.98 -14.42 -10.68
CA GLY A 193 -9.55 -14.54 -11.02
C GLY A 193 -8.62 -13.79 -10.07
N GLU A 194 -8.92 -12.52 -9.78
CA GLU A 194 -8.13 -11.71 -8.84
C GLU A 194 -8.09 -12.36 -7.44
N PHE A 195 -9.25 -12.63 -6.83
CA PHE A 195 -9.34 -13.24 -5.50
C PHE A 195 -8.68 -14.62 -5.42
N GLU A 196 -8.98 -15.51 -6.37
CA GLU A 196 -8.45 -16.88 -6.37
C GLU A 196 -6.93 -16.90 -6.46
N ASP A 197 -6.36 -16.07 -7.32
CA ASP A 197 -4.91 -16.03 -7.51
C ASP A 197 -4.21 -15.28 -6.35
N ARG A 198 -4.81 -14.21 -5.81
CA ARG A 198 -4.29 -13.49 -4.63
C ARG A 198 -4.29 -14.36 -3.38
N VAL A 199 -5.34 -15.13 -3.13
CA VAL A 199 -5.39 -16.05 -1.97
C VAL A 199 -4.29 -17.10 -2.02
N ILE A 200 -3.91 -17.56 -3.23
CA ILE A 200 -2.78 -18.50 -3.41
C ILE A 200 -1.45 -17.80 -3.10
N ALA A 201 -1.28 -16.56 -3.57
CA ALA A 201 -0.11 -15.73 -3.28
C ALA A 201 0.01 -15.48 -1.77
N ASP A 202 -1.02 -14.90 -1.14
CA ASP A 202 -1.09 -14.63 0.30
C ASP A 202 -0.76 -15.88 1.13
N GLY A 203 -1.33 -17.04 0.76
CA GLY A 203 -1.06 -18.31 1.44
C GLY A 203 0.40 -18.75 1.34
N PHE A 204 1.01 -18.63 0.16
CA PHE A 204 2.43 -18.91 -0.04
C PHE A 204 3.32 -17.93 0.75
N TRP A 205 2.97 -16.65 0.75
CA TRP A 205 3.71 -15.62 1.45
C TRP A 205 3.74 -15.86 2.97
N LEU A 206 2.59 -16.21 3.56
CA LEU A 206 2.49 -16.55 4.97
C LEU A 206 3.33 -17.79 5.34
N GLU A 207 3.28 -18.85 4.53
CA GLU A 207 4.10 -20.04 4.74
C GLU A 207 5.60 -19.72 4.68
N HIS A 208 6.02 -18.96 3.67
CA HIS A 208 7.41 -18.55 3.52
C HIS A 208 7.87 -17.63 4.67
N ALA A 209 7.00 -16.77 5.18
CA ALA A 209 7.29 -15.94 6.34
C ALA A 209 7.43 -16.75 7.63
N ALA A 210 6.60 -17.79 7.84
CA ALA A 210 6.72 -18.70 8.98
C ALA A 210 8.08 -19.44 8.98
N GLU A 211 8.46 -19.96 7.82
CA GLU A 211 9.76 -20.62 7.61
C GLU A 211 10.94 -19.67 7.85
N PHE A 212 10.85 -18.45 7.32
CA PHE A 212 11.85 -17.41 7.56
C PHE A 212 11.99 -17.06 9.04
N ALA A 213 10.87 -16.81 9.73
CA ALA A 213 10.84 -16.50 11.16
C ALA A 213 11.44 -17.64 11.98
N ARG A 214 11.10 -18.90 11.67
CA ARG A 214 11.66 -20.08 12.31
C ARG A 214 13.18 -20.17 12.13
N ARG A 215 13.67 -20.00 10.90
CA ARG A 215 15.13 -20.07 10.58
C ARG A 215 15.93 -18.95 11.22
N ARG A 216 15.31 -17.78 11.42
CA ARG A 216 15.93 -16.62 12.08
C ARG A 216 15.77 -16.61 13.59
N ASN A 217 15.15 -17.65 14.16
CA ASN A 217 14.80 -17.71 15.59
C ASN A 217 14.06 -16.45 16.06
N ALA A 218 13.15 -15.94 15.22
CA ALA A 218 12.31 -14.82 15.58
C ALA A 218 11.45 -15.19 16.79
N ARG A 219 11.21 -14.20 17.66
CA ARG A 219 10.40 -14.33 18.86
C ARG A 219 8.92 -14.05 18.61
N ALA A 220 8.57 -13.36 17.53
CA ALA A 220 7.18 -13.10 17.17
C ALA A 220 7.01 -12.87 15.66
N ILE A 221 5.78 -13.10 15.18
CA ILE A 221 5.29 -12.64 13.88
C ILE A 221 4.14 -11.65 14.13
N VAL A 222 4.13 -10.51 13.44
CA VAL A 222 3.00 -9.56 13.43
C VAL A 222 2.51 -9.39 12.00
N ILE A 223 1.21 -9.55 11.79
CA ILE A 223 0.55 -9.50 10.48
C ILE A 223 -0.42 -8.33 10.50
N PHE A 224 -0.32 -7.44 9.51
CA PHE A 224 -1.23 -6.33 9.28
C PHE A 224 -2.08 -6.63 8.06
N MET A 225 -3.39 -6.49 8.21
CA MET A 225 -4.35 -6.59 7.13
C MET A 225 -5.64 -5.91 7.54
N GLN A 226 -6.45 -5.50 6.58
CA GLN A 226 -7.67 -4.79 6.91
C GLN A 226 -8.83 -5.71 7.33
N GLY A 227 -9.03 -6.81 6.62
CA GLY A 227 -10.25 -7.62 6.76
C GLY A 227 -10.34 -8.37 8.09
N ASN A 228 -11.54 -8.42 8.68
CA ASN A 228 -11.80 -9.26 9.85
C ASN A 228 -12.01 -10.72 9.41
N ALA A 229 -10.94 -11.50 9.36
CA ALA A 229 -10.97 -12.89 8.91
C ALA A 229 -11.58 -13.88 9.92
N MET A 230 -11.84 -13.46 11.16
CA MET A 230 -12.23 -14.33 12.29
C MET A 230 -13.40 -13.76 13.10
N PRO A 231 -14.58 -13.51 12.50
CA PRO A 231 -15.73 -13.00 13.23
C PRO A 231 -16.21 -14.01 14.29
N GLU A 232 -16.59 -13.53 15.48
CA GLU A 232 -17.06 -14.35 16.60
C GLU A 232 -18.28 -15.23 16.23
N ASP A 233 -19.09 -14.79 15.25
CA ASP A 233 -20.33 -15.44 14.82
C ASP A 233 -20.14 -16.59 13.81
N TYR A 234 -18.91 -16.95 13.43
CA TYR A 234 -18.67 -18.08 12.52
C TYR A 234 -19.18 -19.42 13.10
N GLU A 235 -19.42 -19.49 14.41
CA GLU A 235 -19.74 -20.72 15.16
C GLU A 235 -21.19 -20.83 15.67
N ARG A 236 -22.18 -20.31 14.95
CA ARG A 236 -23.52 -20.92 15.03
C ARG A 236 -23.84 -21.59 13.71
N PRO A 237 -23.38 -22.85 13.48
CA PRO A 237 -24.00 -23.68 12.46
C PRO A 237 -25.50 -23.62 12.73
N ASP A 238 -26.21 -23.01 11.79
CA ASP A 238 -27.63 -22.77 11.95
C ASP A 238 -28.29 -24.13 12.14
N ARG A 239 -28.75 -24.41 13.37
CA ARG A 239 -29.43 -25.66 13.72
C ARG A 239 -30.65 -25.91 12.84
N PHE A 240 -31.10 -24.86 12.15
CA PHE A 240 -32.21 -24.81 11.23
C PHE A 240 -31.79 -24.33 9.83
N ALA A 241 -30.54 -24.59 9.39
CA ALA A 241 -30.08 -24.26 8.04
C ALA A 241 -31.03 -24.81 6.95
N TRP A 242 -31.68 -25.96 7.21
CA TRP A 242 -32.70 -26.56 6.35
C TRP A 242 -34.04 -25.79 6.29
N LEU A 243 -34.33 -24.92 7.26
CA LEU A 243 -35.49 -24.02 7.30
C LEU A 243 -35.18 -22.64 6.68
N ARG A 244 -33.91 -22.33 6.38
CA ARG A 244 -33.52 -21.09 5.70
C ARG A 244 -33.27 -21.35 4.22
N PHE A 245 -34.21 -20.96 3.37
CA PHE A 245 -34.03 -20.94 1.91
C PHE A 245 -33.02 -19.91 1.41
N ARG A 246 -32.27 -19.24 2.30
CA ARG A 246 -31.19 -18.30 1.95
C ARG A 246 -29.86 -19.04 1.92
N ARG A 247 -29.24 -19.13 0.74
CA ARG A 247 -27.86 -19.60 0.61
C ARG A 247 -26.94 -18.68 1.42
N THR A 248 -26.23 -19.24 2.41
CA THR A 248 -25.16 -18.51 3.10
C THR A 248 -24.11 -18.09 2.07
N PRO A 249 -23.71 -16.80 2.01
CA PRO A 249 -22.63 -16.36 1.13
C PRO A 249 -21.36 -17.18 1.39
N ARG A 250 -20.57 -17.44 0.34
CA ARG A 250 -19.25 -18.06 0.51
C ARG A 250 -18.37 -17.11 1.31
N ASP A 251 -17.68 -17.68 2.30
CA ASP A 251 -16.68 -16.98 3.09
C ASP A 251 -15.37 -16.85 2.29
N GLY A 252 -14.99 -15.61 1.97
CA GLY A 252 -13.76 -15.26 1.25
C GLY A 252 -12.50 -15.26 2.13
N TYR A 253 -12.63 -15.45 3.44
CA TYR A 253 -11.51 -15.56 4.37
C TYR A 253 -11.19 -17.01 4.76
N ALA A 254 -11.96 -18.00 4.26
CA ALA A 254 -11.79 -19.40 4.64
C ALA A 254 -10.39 -19.95 4.32
N GLU A 255 -9.88 -19.67 3.13
CA GLU A 255 -8.56 -20.07 2.69
C GLU A 255 -7.45 -19.36 3.48
N LEU A 256 -7.64 -18.06 3.77
CA LEU A 256 -6.71 -17.30 4.62
C LEU A 256 -6.61 -17.90 6.02
N ARG A 257 -7.75 -18.27 6.65
CA ARG A 257 -7.73 -18.92 7.98
C ARG A 257 -6.95 -20.23 7.96
N ARG A 258 -7.06 -21.04 6.91
CA ARG A 258 -6.25 -22.27 6.76
C ARG A 258 -4.76 -21.94 6.66
N SER A 259 -4.39 -20.91 5.90
CA SER A 259 -3.01 -20.44 5.79
C SER A 259 -2.47 -19.92 7.13
N LEU A 260 -3.28 -19.21 7.92
CA LEU A 260 -2.93 -18.75 9.27
C LEU A 260 -2.73 -19.92 10.23
N VAL A 261 -3.56 -20.96 10.18
CA VAL A 261 -3.38 -22.19 10.96
C VAL A 261 -2.04 -22.85 10.59
N LYS A 262 -1.74 -22.99 9.29
CA LYS A 262 -0.47 -23.56 8.82
C LYS A 262 0.75 -22.74 9.25
N LEU A 263 0.66 -21.41 9.18
CA LEU A 263 1.68 -20.50 9.69
C LEU A 263 1.92 -20.73 11.18
N ALA A 264 0.86 -20.83 11.98
CA ALA A 264 0.93 -21.01 13.43
C ALA A 264 1.47 -22.40 13.83
N GLU A 265 1.23 -23.43 13.03
CA GLU A 265 1.82 -24.76 13.23
C GLU A 265 3.31 -24.79 12.90
N THR A 266 3.71 -24.05 11.85
CA THR A 266 5.10 -23.95 11.39
C THR A 266 5.96 -23.08 12.31
N PHE A 267 5.41 -21.95 12.77
CA PHE A 267 6.04 -21.03 13.71
C PHE A 267 5.34 -21.11 15.07
N ARG A 268 5.96 -21.83 16.00
CA ARG A 268 5.39 -22.07 17.35
C ARG A 268 5.49 -20.86 18.30
N GLY A 269 6.03 -19.74 17.85
CA GLY A 269 6.06 -18.50 18.63
C GLY A 269 4.73 -17.74 18.56
N PRO A 270 4.60 -16.64 19.31
CA PRO A 270 3.48 -15.70 19.22
C PRO A 270 3.29 -15.15 17.80
N VAL A 271 2.08 -15.28 17.27
CA VAL A 271 1.62 -14.69 16.02
C VAL A 271 0.53 -13.69 16.38
N VAL A 272 0.69 -12.45 15.96
CA VAL A 272 -0.28 -11.38 16.22
C VAL A 272 -0.86 -10.90 14.91
N LEU A 273 -2.18 -10.93 14.81
CA LEU A 273 -2.91 -10.35 13.70
C LEU A 273 -3.49 -9.01 14.15
N VAL A 274 -3.14 -7.92 13.47
CA VAL A 274 -3.64 -6.58 13.73
C VAL A 274 -4.52 -6.18 12.56
N HIS A 275 -5.75 -5.75 12.85
CA HIS A 275 -6.64 -5.21 11.83
C HIS A 275 -7.60 -4.16 12.42
N PRO A 276 -8.03 -3.17 11.63
CA PRO A 276 -9.11 -2.28 12.01
C PRO A 276 -10.46 -3.02 12.01
N ASP A 277 -11.42 -2.49 12.77
CA ASP A 277 -12.82 -2.88 12.71
C ASP A 277 -13.71 -1.62 12.70
N ASN A 278 -14.90 -1.77 12.13
CA ASN A 278 -15.94 -0.75 12.13
C ASN A 278 -16.86 -0.84 13.35
N VAL A 279 -16.76 -1.92 14.13
CA VAL A 279 -17.49 -2.09 15.40
C VAL A 279 -16.86 -1.23 16.50
N LYS A 280 -17.66 -0.39 17.16
CA LYS A 280 -17.18 0.46 18.26
C LYS A 280 -16.66 -0.38 19.43
N LEU A 281 -15.38 -0.19 19.77
CA LEU A 281 -14.73 -0.86 20.90
C LEU A 281 -14.57 0.11 22.08
N THR A 282 -14.96 -0.31 23.29
CA THR A 282 -14.96 0.55 24.49
C THR A 282 -13.60 1.20 24.76
N ARG A 283 -12.52 0.43 24.58
CA ARG A 283 -11.13 0.88 24.81
C ARG A 283 -10.42 1.32 23.53
N GLY A 284 -11.12 1.36 22.39
CA GLY A 284 -10.52 1.56 21.08
C GLY A 284 -9.88 0.31 20.47
N PHE A 285 -9.73 -0.76 21.25
CA PHE A 285 -9.21 -2.05 20.79
C PHE A 285 -9.71 -3.22 21.66
N ALA A 286 -9.63 -4.43 21.13
CA ALA A 286 -9.83 -5.68 21.84
C ALA A 286 -8.73 -6.69 21.47
N ILE A 287 -8.49 -7.64 22.38
CA ILE A 287 -7.46 -8.67 22.21
C ILE A 287 -8.06 -10.01 22.59
N ASP A 288 -8.00 -10.96 21.67
CA ASP A 288 -8.55 -12.31 21.85
C ASP A 288 -7.80 -13.34 20.99
N GLN A 289 -8.28 -14.59 20.99
CA GLN A 289 -7.66 -15.72 20.27
C GLN A 289 -8.74 -16.54 19.54
N PRO A 290 -9.35 -16.01 18.47
CA PRO A 290 -10.52 -16.63 17.85
C PRO A 290 -10.16 -17.74 16.85
N LEU A 291 -8.89 -17.85 16.42
CA LEU A 291 -8.50 -18.81 15.39
C LEU A 291 -8.66 -20.26 15.89
N ARG A 292 -9.31 -21.09 15.08
CA ARG A 292 -9.45 -22.53 15.29
C ARG A 292 -9.01 -23.30 14.05
N ASN A 293 -8.52 -24.52 14.25
CA ASN A 293 -8.28 -25.45 13.15
C ASN A 293 -9.56 -26.15 12.69
N ASP A 294 -9.44 -26.99 11.67
CA ASP A 294 -10.56 -27.77 11.09
C ASP A 294 -11.24 -28.73 12.11
N LYS A 295 -10.59 -29.01 13.24
CA LYS A 295 -11.14 -29.83 14.34
C LYS A 295 -11.88 -28.98 15.39
N GLY A 296 -11.98 -27.67 15.19
CA GLY A 296 -12.55 -26.72 16.15
C GLY A 296 -11.64 -26.40 17.35
N ILE A 297 -10.39 -26.86 17.34
CA ILE A 297 -9.44 -26.61 18.42
C ILE A 297 -8.85 -25.22 18.25
N ARG A 298 -8.89 -24.41 19.32
CA ARG A 298 -8.32 -23.06 19.34
C ARG A 298 -6.80 -23.10 19.21
N ILE A 299 -6.27 -22.23 18.35
CA ILE A 299 -4.83 -22.04 18.11
C ILE A 299 -4.30 -20.99 19.09
N ALA A 300 -3.71 -21.45 20.20
CA ALA A 300 -3.35 -20.58 21.34
C ALA A 300 -2.17 -19.63 21.08
N ASN A 301 -1.38 -19.83 20.03
CA ASN A 301 -0.28 -18.95 19.66
C ASN A 301 -0.68 -17.84 18.69
N VAL A 302 -1.94 -17.81 18.22
CA VAL A 302 -2.46 -16.72 17.39
C VAL A 302 -3.34 -15.81 18.24
N THR A 303 -2.93 -14.55 18.32
CA THR A 303 -3.66 -13.49 19.03
C THR A 303 -4.13 -12.47 18.01
N ARG A 304 -5.41 -12.08 18.08
CA ARG A 304 -5.96 -10.99 17.29
C ARG A 304 -5.97 -9.72 18.12
N ILE A 305 -5.57 -8.62 17.50
CA ILE A 305 -5.74 -7.25 17.99
C ILE A 305 -6.65 -6.56 16.98
N GLU A 306 -7.93 -6.48 17.30
CA GLU A 306 -8.87 -5.66 16.55
C GLU A 306 -8.89 -4.24 17.15
N PHE A 307 -8.92 -3.22 16.30
CA PHE A 307 -8.99 -1.85 16.77
C PHE A 307 -10.03 -1.01 16.03
N SER A 308 -10.77 -0.21 16.79
CA SER A 308 -11.73 0.76 16.29
C SER A 308 -11.63 1.97 17.21
N LEU A 309 -10.73 2.89 16.82
CA LEU A 309 -10.41 4.07 17.63
C LEU A 309 -11.65 4.96 17.77
N ARG A 310 -11.79 5.61 18.93
CA ARG A 310 -12.95 6.48 19.18
C ARG A 310 -12.90 7.74 18.32
N ASP A 311 -11.70 8.24 18.08
CA ASP A 311 -11.42 9.35 17.19
C ASP A 311 -10.22 9.01 16.28
N PRO A 312 -10.44 8.31 15.15
CA PRO A 312 -9.37 7.91 14.23
C PRO A 312 -8.57 9.09 13.63
N LEU A 313 -9.12 10.30 13.69
CA LEU A 313 -8.47 11.51 13.20
C LEU A 313 -7.37 11.99 14.17
N THR A 314 -7.54 11.77 15.46
CA THR A 314 -6.62 12.26 16.49
C THR A 314 -5.99 11.16 17.33
N GLN A 315 -6.27 9.89 17.04
CA GLN A 315 -5.76 8.75 17.78
C GLN A 315 -4.96 7.80 16.91
N TRP A 316 -3.99 7.13 17.51
CA TRP A 316 -3.34 5.95 16.93
C TRP A 316 -3.25 4.82 17.94
N LEU A 317 -3.13 3.60 17.43
CA LEU A 317 -2.79 2.43 18.23
C LEU A 317 -1.27 2.34 18.33
N GLN A 318 -0.72 2.32 19.53
CA GLN A 318 0.70 2.10 19.77
C GLN A 318 0.92 0.68 20.29
N ILE A 319 1.91 0.01 19.73
CA ILE A 319 2.35 -1.30 20.19
C ILE A 319 3.80 -1.17 20.64
N ASP A 320 4.02 -1.37 21.94
CA ASP A 320 5.35 -1.47 22.53
C ASP A 320 5.77 -2.94 22.56
N ALA A 321 6.87 -3.26 21.88
CA ALA A 321 7.49 -4.55 21.94
C ALA A 321 8.62 -4.55 22.98
N ASP A 322 8.62 -5.51 23.91
CA ASP A 322 9.72 -5.83 24.79
C ASP A 322 9.90 -7.35 24.82
N MET A 323 10.72 -7.86 23.92
CA MET A 323 10.90 -9.30 23.70
C MET A 323 11.64 -10.01 24.85
N ALA A 324 12.10 -9.27 25.86
CA ALA A 324 12.64 -9.81 27.10
C ALA A 324 11.54 -10.15 28.13
N ARG A 325 10.30 -9.65 27.95
CA ARG A 325 9.17 -9.92 28.85
C ARG A 325 8.41 -11.20 28.47
N ARG A 326 7.71 -11.78 29.45
CA ARG A 326 6.77 -12.90 29.22
C ARG A 326 5.61 -12.52 28.30
N THR A 327 5.11 -11.30 28.45
CA THR A 327 4.10 -10.69 27.56
C THR A 327 4.82 -9.65 26.69
N PRO A 328 5.29 -10.04 25.50
CA PRO A 328 6.26 -9.23 24.75
C PRO A 328 5.64 -8.01 24.08
N LEU A 329 4.31 -7.94 23.96
CA LEU A 329 3.62 -6.85 23.28
C LEU A 329 2.64 -6.18 24.24
N ARG A 330 2.70 -4.86 24.32
CA ARG A 330 1.73 -4.02 25.04
C ARG A 330 1.05 -3.11 24.05
N VAL A 331 -0.28 -3.03 24.16
CA VAL A 331 -1.11 -2.21 23.28
C VAL A 331 -1.68 -1.04 24.07
N SER A 332 -1.59 0.16 23.51
CA SER A 332 -2.19 1.39 24.05
C SER A 332 -2.78 2.23 22.93
N VAL A 333 -3.70 3.11 23.29
CA VAL A 333 -4.21 4.15 22.39
C VAL A 333 -3.60 5.46 22.83
N HIS A 334 -3.11 6.24 21.89
CA HIS A 334 -2.49 7.54 22.12
C HIS A 334 -3.21 8.62 21.32
N ASP A 335 -3.21 9.84 21.86
CA ASP A 335 -3.86 11.01 21.27
C ASP A 335 -2.82 11.99 20.73
N VAL A 336 -3.16 12.68 19.64
CA VAL A 336 -2.37 13.79 19.10
C VAL A 336 -2.33 14.92 20.14
N PRO A 337 -1.13 15.43 20.51
CA PRO A 337 -1.02 16.54 21.44
C PRO A 337 -1.78 17.78 20.95
N ARG A 338 -2.63 18.37 21.82
CA ARG A 338 -3.53 19.50 21.46
C ARG A 338 -2.83 20.74 20.91
N HIS A 339 -1.55 20.93 21.24
CA HIS A 339 -0.75 22.10 20.85
C HIS A 339 0.36 21.76 19.87
N LEU A 340 0.19 20.73 19.04
CA LEU A 340 1.19 20.38 18.05
C LEU A 340 1.24 21.43 16.93
N PRO A 341 2.36 22.16 16.75
CA PRO A 341 2.49 23.10 15.64
C PRO A 341 2.55 22.31 14.33
N LEU A 342 1.71 22.71 13.37
CA LEU A 342 1.73 22.20 12.01
C LEU A 342 3.09 22.49 11.36
N LEU A 343 3.64 21.49 10.66
CA LEU A 343 4.77 21.76 9.77
C LEU A 343 4.26 22.54 8.54
N PRO A 344 5.05 23.49 8.02
CA PRO A 344 4.76 24.07 6.72
C PRO A 344 4.76 22.96 5.65
N PRO A 345 3.91 23.06 4.61
CA PRO A 345 3.90 22.08 3.54
C PRO A 345 5.30 21.96 2.92
N PRO A 346 5.70 20.75 2.47
CA PRO A 346 6.97 20.60 1.75
C PRO A 346 6.97 21.55 0.55
N LEU A 347 8.05 22.31 0.41
CA LEU A 347 8.24 23.19 -0.74
C LEU A 347 8.23 22.33 -2.01
N PRO A 348 7.55 22.78 -3.09
CA PRO A 348 7.65 22.09 -4.36
C PRO A 348 9.13 21.99 -4.78
N PRO A 349 9.52 20.92 -5.50
CA PRO A 349 10.89 20.78 -5.98
C PRO A 349 11.27 22.04 -6.77
N LEU A 350 12.39 22.66 -6.40
CA LEU A 350 13.00 23.74 -7.16
C LEU A 350 13.31 23.20 -8.56
N LEU A 351 12.47 23.56 -9.52
CA LEU A 351 12.81 23.44 -10.94
C LEU A 351 14.13 24.20 -11.15
N PRO A 352 15.14 23.59 -11.79
CA PRO A 352 16.35 24.32 -12.16
C PRO A 352 15.97 25.48 -13.08
N GLY A 353 16.17 26.71 -12.57
CA GLY A 353 16.25 27.98 -13.30
C GLY A 353 15.46 28.12 -14.60
N GLY A 354 14.24 28.62 -14.52
CA GLY A 354 13.50 29.17 -15.66
C GLY A 354 13.82 30.66 -15.89
N SER A 355 15.00 30.98 -16.40
CA SER A 355 15.23 32.22 -17.17
C SER A 355 16.26 31.94 -18.26
N GLY A 356 15.81 31.25 -19.29
CA GLY A 356 16.57 30.99 -20.50
C GLY A 356 15.65 30.25 -21.47
N GLU A 357 15.20 30.95 -22.51
CA GLU A 357 14.52 30.32 -23.63
C GLU A 357 15.37 29.16 -24.16
N PRO A 358 14.79 28.01 -24.54
CA PRO A 358 15.54 26.94 -25.15
C PRO A 358 16.02 27.39 -26.54
N VAL A 359 17.31 27.69 -26.65
CA VAL A 359 17.99 27.86 -27.94
C VAL A 359 17.99 26.49 -28.62
N LEU A 360 17.19 26.35 -29.67
CA LEU A 360 17.25 25.20 -30.57
C LEU A 360 18.63 25.16 -31.25
N PRO A 361 19.32 24.02 -31.31
CA PRO A 361 20.56 23.91 -32.07
C PRO A 361 20.28 24.07 -33.56
N ALA A 362 21.03 24.95 -34.23
CA ALA A 362 20.96 25.15 -35.67
C ALA A 362 21.35 23.86 -36.41
N MET A 363 20.49 23.42 -37.32
CA MET A 363 20.82 22.33 -38.24
C MET A 363 21.95 22.77 -39.19
N PRO A 364 22.88 21.87 -39.54
CA PRO A 364 23.94 22.18 -40.50
C PRO A 364 23.36 22.34 -41.92
N GLU A 365 23.79 23.40 -42.61
CA GLU A 365 23.50 23.61 -44.04
C GLU A 365 24.08 22.48 -44.88
N VAL A 366 23.21 21.71 -45.53
CA VAL A 366 23.62 20.76 -46.56
C VAL A 366 23.88 21.56 -47.84
N SER A 367 25.16 21.66 -48.19
CA SER A 367 25.64 22.25 -49.44
C SER A 367 25.05 21.51 -50.66
N SER A 368 24.49 22.30 -51.56
CA SER A 368 23.92 21.93 -52.86
C SER A 368 24.81 20.99 -53.68
N MET A 369 24.28 19.83 -54.08
CA MET A 369 24.85 19.07 -55.19
C MET A 369 24.36 19.63 -56.54
N PRO A 370 25.19 19.60 -57.59
CA PRO A 370 24.87 20.21 -58.87
C PRO A 370 23.86 19.40 -59.69
N ASP A 371 23.14 20.17 -60.51
CA ASP A 371 22.09 19.79 -61.46
C ASP A 371 22.62 18.77 -62.50
N VAL A 372 21.95 17.63 -62.63
CA VAL A 372 22.19 16.66 -63.72
C VAL A 372 21.06 16.80 -64.73
N THR A 373 21.17 17.83 -65.56
CA THR A 373 20.48 17.92 -66.85
C THR A 373 21.31 17.17 -67.88
N GLU A 374 20.89 15.95 -68.25
CA GLU A 374 21.03 15.38 -69.59
C GLU A 374 20.37 13.98 -69.65
N ILE A 375 19.14 13.92 -70.18
CA ILE A 375 18.58 12.69 -70.76
C ILE A 375 18.30 13.01 -72.23
N PRO A 376 19.00 12.38 -73.20
CA PRO A 376 18.72 12.56 -74.62
C PRO A 376 17.41 11.85 -75.01
N GLY A 377 16.39 12.58 -75.46
CA GLY A 377 15.19 11.95 -76.00
C GLY A 377 13.92 12.81 -76.09
N MET A 378 13.87 13.68 -77.09
CA MET A 378 12.68 14.15 -77.82
C MET A 378 11.66 15.13 -77.20
N GLN A 379 11.65 16.30 -77.87
CA GLN A 379 10.54 17.17 -78.30
C GLN A 379 9.78 18.03 -77.28
N GLN A 380 10.24 19.29 -77.21
CA GLN A 380 9.51 20.46 -76.72
C GLN A 380 8.46 20.93 -77.75
N ALA A 381 7.32 21.41 -77.24
CA ALA A 381 6.41 22.32 -77.94
C ALA A 381 6.45 23.70 -77.22
N PRO A 382 6.28 24.83 -77.93
CA PRO A 382 6.78 26.12 -77.48
C PRO A 382 5.78 26.93 -76.65
N ASP A 383 6.34 27.76 -75.76
CA ASP A 383 5.68 28.81 -74.99
C ASP A 383 5.03 29.88 -75.89
N VAL A 384 3.90 30.44 -75.43
CA VAL A 384 3.46 31.77 -75.88
C VAL A 384 3.00 32.60 -74.68
N ASN A 385 3.73 33.71 -74.50
CA ASN A 385 3.51 34.80 -73.56
C ASN A 385 2.24 35.63 -73.86
N ASN A 386 1.84 36.38 -72.82
CA ASN A 386 1.26 37.73 -72.82
C ASN A 386 -0.27 37.93 -72.97
N ALA A 387 -0.86 38.41 -71.86
CA ALA A 387 -1.29 39.81 -71.65
C ALA A 387 -2.77 40.07 -71.34
N SER A 388 -2.96 41.00 -70.37
CA SER A 388 -4.04 42.00 -70.21
C SER A 388 -5.46 41.49 -69.87
N GLY A 389 -6.21 42.07 -68.92
CA GLY A 389 -6.04 43.29 -68.14
C GLY A 389 -7.28 43.61 -67.27
N THR A 390 -7.21 44.79 -66.65
CA THR A 390 -8.29 45.63 -66.09
C THR A 390 -9.02 45.20 -64.80
N ASN A 391 -8.62 45.87 -63.72
CA ASN A 391 -9.43 46.31 -62.56
C ASN A 391 -10.37 47.47 -62.99
N PRO A 392 -11.39 47.97 -62.22
CA PRO A 392 -11.27 48.23 -60.77
C PRO A 392 -12.55 48.19 -59.87
N MET A 393 -12.26 48.38 -58.56
CA MET A 393 -12.99 49.18 -57.55
C MET A 393 -14.14 48.57 -56.72
N GLY A 394 -13.88 48.47 -55.41
CA GLY A 394 -14.70 49.18 -54.41
C GLY A 394 -15.09 48.43 -53.11
N GLY A 395 -14.37 48.71 -52.01
CA GLY A 395 -15.01 49.14 -50.74
C GLY A 395 -15.43 48.12 -49.67
N MET A 396 -14.57 47.96 -48.66
CA MET A 396 -14.79 47.86 -47.20
C MET A 396 -16.12 47.32 -46.61
N ALA A 397 -16.03 46.30 -45.74
CA ALA A 397 -16.27 46.35 -44.28
C ALA A 397 -16.54 44.96 -43.67
N ALA A 398 -15.89 44.65 -42.55
CA ALA A 398 -16.21 43.56 -41.61
C ALA A 398 -17.30 44.03 -40.59
N PRO A 399 -17.79 43.26 -39.58
CA PRO A 399 -17.34 41.94 -39.12
C PRO A 399 -18.44 40.94 -38.64
N GLY A 400 -18.01 39.73 -38.25
CA GLY A 400 -18.59 39.02 -37.11
C GLY A 400 -19.20 37.64 -37.36
N GLY A 401 -18.87 36.69 -36.49
CA GLY A 401 -19.78 35.59 -36.11
C GLY A 401 -19.26 34.17 -36.27
N ALA A 402 -18.78 33.61 -35.17
CA ALA A 402 -18.33 32.23 -35.01
C ALA A 402 -19.38 31.15 -35.41
N SER A 403 -18.91 30.05 -35.99
CA SER A 403 -19.59 28.76 -35.89
C SER A 403 -18.59 27.62 -35.99
N THR A 404 -18.63 26.68 -35.05
CA THR A 404 -18.66 25.22 -35.30
C THR A 404 -18.50 24.48 -33.97
N GLY A 405 -19.59 23.80 -33.57
CA GLY A 405 -19.61 22.90 -32.44
C GLY A 405 -20.39 21.64 -32.80
N LYS A 406 -19.73 20.51 -32.52
CA LYS A 406 -20.24 19.16 -32.26
C LYS A 406 -20.68 18.27 -33.42
N ALA A 407 -19.97 17.15 -33.54
CA ALA A 407 -20.54 15.84 -33.84
C ALA A 407 -19.76 14.76 -33.06
N ALA A 408 -20.48 13.96 -32.26
CA ALA A 408 -20.02 12.68 -31.71
C ALA A 408 -21.21 11.70 -31.85
N PRO A 409 -21.01 10.43 -32.28
CA PRO A 409 -22.11 9.50 -32.49
C PRO A 409 -22.37 8.60 -31.28
N ALA A 410 -23.66 8.30 -31.08
CA ALA A 410 -24.22 7.45 -30.05
C ALA A 410 -24.32 5.98 -30.49
N TRP A 411 -24.31 5.05 -29.52
CA TRP A 411 -24.68 3.63 -29.67
C TRP A 411 -25.81 3.25 -28.70
N PRO A 412 -26.67 2.26 -29.02
CA PRO A 412 -28.02 2.17 -28.47
C PRO A 412 -28.17 1.19 -27.29
N ALA A 413 -29.09 1.51 -26.38
CA ALA A 413 -29.54 0.67 -25.27
C ALA A 413 -30.71 -0.24 -25.68
N GLN A 414 -30.69 -1.50 -25.24
CA GLN A 414 -31.78 -2.47 -25.43
C GLN A 414 -32.78 -2.41 -24.27
N GLY A 415 -34.06 -2.49 -24.63
CA GLY A 415 -35.22 -2.31 -23.76
C GLY A 415 -35.66 -3.58 -23.00
N SER A 416 -36.33 -3.31 -21.88
CA SER A 416 -36.92 -4.22 -20.91
C SER A 416 -38.35 -4.63 -21.27
N GLY A 417 -38.68 -5.90 -20.98
CA GLY A 417 -40.03 -6.48 -21.00
C GLY A 417 -40.78 -6.35 -19.66
N PRO A 418 -42.03 -6.85 -19.56
CA PRO A 418 -43.16 -6.03 -19.12
C PRO A 418 -43.61 -6.22 -17.66
N GLN A 419 -44.36 -5.20 -17.21
CA GLN A 419 -45.01 -5.04 -15.92
C GLN A 419 -46.08 -6.12 -15.64
N THR A 420 -46.07 -6.67 -14.44
CA THR A 420 -47.18 -7.46 -13.86
C THR A 420 -47.74 -6.76 -12.63
N GLY A 421 -49.07 -6.71 -12.56
CA GLY A 421 -49.86 -5.85 -11.69
C GLY A 421 -49.77 -6.13 -10.18
N SER A 422 -50.01 -5.07 -9.42
CA SER A 422 -50.07 -5.05 -7.96
C SER A 422 -51.53 -5.08 -7.52
N GLY A 423 -51.99 -6.24 -7.06
CA GLY A 423 -53.19 -6.37 -6.24
C GLY A 423 -52.84 -6.13 -4.77
N ALA A 424 -53.57 -5.24 -4.11
CA ALA A 424 -53.51 -5.03 -2.67
C ALA A 424 -54.09 -6.23 -1.90
N PRO A 425 -53.65 -6.46 -0.65
CA PRO A 425 -54.62 -6.88 0.35
C PRO A 425 -54.54 -6.10 1.67
N GLN A 426 -55.72 -5.62 2.01
CA GLN A 426 -56.36 -5.42 3.32
C GLN A 426 -55.57 -5.59 4.62
N THR A 427 -55.74 -4.56 5.44
CA THR A 427 -55.59 -4.44 6.90
C THR A 427 -56.41 -5.48 7.67
N ILE A 428 -55.78 -6.19 8.61
CA ILE A 428 -56.46 -6.96 9.68
C ILE A 428 -55.80 -6.62 11.02
N LEU A 429 -56.63 -6.18 11.98
CA LEU A 429 -56.35 -5.83 13.37
C LEU A 429 -56.12 -7.09 14.26
N PRO A 430 -55.51 -6.95 15.45
CA PRO A 430 -55.12 -8.08 16.30
C PRO A 430 -56.27 -8.61 17.18
N PRO A 431 -56.20 -9.86 17.67
CA PRO A 431 -57.23 -10.42 18.53
C PRO A 431 -56.98 -10.12 20.01
N THR A 432 -58.05 -9.75 20.71
CA THR A 432 -58.18 -9.82 22.17
C THR A 432 -58.81 -11.15 22.57
N GLN A 433 -58.21 -11.80 23.56
CA GLN A 433 -58.72 -12.92 24.36
C GLN A 433 -60.02 -12.57 25.12
N PRO A 434 -60.78 -13.54 25.68
CA PRO A 434 -60.40 -14.88 26.16
C PRO A 434 -60.92 -16.09 25.38
#